data_AF-A0A251WZ12-F1
#
_entry.id   AF-A0A251WZ12-F1
#
_cell.length_a   1.000
_cell.length_b   1.000
_cell.length_c   1.000
_cell.angle_alpha   90.00
_cell.angle_beta   90.00
_cell.angle_gamma   90.00
#
_symmetry.space_group_name_H-M   'P 1'
#
loop_
_entity.id
_entity.type
_entity.pdbx_description
1 polymer ?
#
loop_
_entity_poly.entity_id
_entity_poly.type
_entity_poly.pdbx_seq_one_letter_code
_entity_poly.pdbx_strand_id
1 'polypeptide(L)'
;MAAKQPRAWQRMLSGRRLDLLDPTPMDIEIEDIAHGLAFVARWNGQTMGDWPYSVAEHSVLVEQIFTAQNPKAPAKWQLAALLHDAPEYVIGDMISPVKASVGPSYKDLDERLTAAIHIKFGLPAKLPATVKRQIKKADLVSAWLEATRIAGFTEAEADKFFGKIDRSFAAQFELKLRPPVHARNDYTARHNELLAQL
;
A
#
# COMPACT_ATOMS: atom_id res chain seq x y z
N MET A 1 33.35 -3.26 22.37
CA MET A 1 32.29 -4.22 21.95
C MET A 1 31.20 -3.41 21.27
N ALA A 2 30.80 -3.77 20.05
CA ALA A 2 29.67 -3.10 19.39
C ALA A 2 28.44 -3.23 20.28
N ALA A 3 27.78 -2.11 20.57
CA ALA A 3 26.55 -2.13 21.35
C ALA A 3 25.55 -3.08 20.69
N LYS A 4 24.99 -4.00 21.46
CA LYS A 4 24.00 -4.97 21.00
C LYS A 4 22.79 -4.17 20.53
N GLN A 5 22.56 -4.07 19.22
CA GLN A 5 21.42 -3.33 18.70
C GLN A 5 20.13 -3.88 19.34
N PRO A 6 19.23 -3.01 19.83
CA PRO A 6 17.95 -3.45 20.36
C PRO A 6 17.18 -4.24 19.29
N ARG A 7 16.46 -5.28 19.70
CA ARG A 7 15.70 -6.14 18.76
C ARG A 7 14.66 -5.29 18.03
N ALA A 8 14.86 -5.10 16.73
CA ALA A 8 13.93 -4.44 15.83
C ALA A 8 13.67 -5.36 14.65
N TRP A 9 13.07 -6.54 14.90
CA TRP A 9 12.70 -7.48 13.84
C TRP A 9 11.29 -8.02 14.04
N GLN A 10 10.58 -8.25 12.94
CA GLN A 10 9.28 -8.91 12.91
C GLN A 10 9.44 -10.37 12.47
N ARG A 11 8.80 -11.31 13.20
CA ARG A 11 8.67 -12.71 12.77
C ARG A 11 7.49 -12.82 11.83
N MET A 12 7.70 -13.45 10.68
CA MET A 12 6.62 -13.76 9.75
C MET A 12 6.10 -15.18 9.96
N LEU A 13 4.86 -15.45 9.51
CA LEU A 13 4.25 -16.79 9.60
C LEU A 13 4.98 -17.82 8.73
N SER A 14 5.65 -17.37 7.66
CA SER A 14 6.59 -18.17 6.86
C SER A 14 7.79 -18.71 7.65
N GLY A 15 8.04 -18.20 8.86
CA GLY A 15 9.21 -18.51 9.67
C GLY A 15 10.39 -17.57 9.46
N ARG A 16 10.32 -16.66 8.48
CA ARG A 16 11.34 -15.64 8.21
C ARG A 16 11.33 -14.54 9.27
N ARG A 17 12.41 -13.75 9.33
CA ARG A 17 12.51 -12.55 10.16
C ARG A 17 12.95 -11.40 9.29
N LEU A 18 12.26 -10.27 9.38
CA LEU A 18 12.70 -9.03 8.74
C LEU A 18 13.30 -8.12 9.79
N ASP A 19 14.55 -7.69 9.60
CA ASP A 19 15.12 -6.57 10.35
C ASP A 19 14.50 -5.26 9.85
N LEU A 20 13.95 -4.47 10.77
CA LEU A 20 13.25 -3.24 10.43
C LEU A 20 14.22 -2.10 10.19
N LEU A 21 15.36 -2.10 10.89
CA LEU A 21 16.33 -1.01 10.79
C LEU A 21 17.24 -1.18 9.57
N ASP A 22 17.44 -2.42 9.13
CA ASP A 22 18.24 -2.79 7.96
C ASP A 22 17.59 -3.92 7.13
N PRO A 23 16.44 -3.66 6.47
CA PRO A 23 15.69 -4.69 5.75
C PRO A 23 16.47 -5.19 4.54
N THR A 24 16.72 -6.51 4.50
CA THR A 24 17.34 -7.18 3.36
C THR A 24 16.27 -7.65 2.36
N PRO A 25 16.43 -7.39 1.05
CA PRO A 25 15.50 -7.87 0.02
C PRO A 25 15.22 -9.38 0.09
N MET A 26 16.24 -10.18 0.42
CA MET A 26 16.13 -11.64 0.50
C MET A 26 15.18 -12.15 1.59
N ASP A 27 14.83 -11.32 2.58
CA ASP A 27 13.91 -11.68 3.66
C ASP A 27 12.47 -11.24 3.42
N ILE A 28 12.21 -10.62 2.26
CA ILE A 28 10.90 -10.16 1.85
C ILE A 28 10.29 -11.21 0.91
N GLU A 29 9.07 -11.64 1.23
CA GLU A 29 8.26 -12.52 0.38
C GLU A 29 6.87 -11.94 0.21
N ILE A 30 6.27 -12.16 -0.96
CA ILE A 30 4.96 -11.59 -1.28
C ILE A 30 3.87 -12.15 -0.38
N GLU A 31 3.97 -13.41 0.04
CA GLU A 31 3.00 -14.06 0.91
C GLU A 31 2.94 -13.41 2.29
N ASP A 32 4.08 -12.96 2.82
CA ASP A 32 4.17 -12.27 4.11
C ASP A 32 3.60 -10.85 4.01
N ILE A 33 3.90 -10.13 2.92
CA ILE A 33 3.30 -8.81 2.63
C ILE A 33 1.78 -8.95 2.50
N ALA A 34 1.31 -9.81 1.59
CA ALA A 34 -0.10 -9.99 1.31
C ALA A 34 -0.87 -10.43 2.57
N HIS A 35 -0.28 -11.28 3.41
CA HIS A 35 -0.87 -11.64 4.68
C HIS A 35 -0.99 -10.42 5.58
N GLY A 36 0.10 -9.71 5.85
CA GLY A 36 0.06 -8.54 6.74
C GLY A 36 -0.95 -7.48 6.26
N LEU A 37 -0.87 -7.06 5.00
CA LEU A 37 -1.74 -6.03 4.43
C LEU A 37 -3.22 -6.40 4.44
N ALA A 38 -3.57 -7.70 4.36
CA ALA A 38 -4.95 -8.15 4.41
C ALA A 38 -5.59 -8.02 5.80
N PHE A 39 -4.78 -7.91 6.87
CA PHE A 39 -5.25 -7.73 8.25
C PHE A 39 -5.04 -6.30 8.77
N VAL A 40 -4.24 -5.47 8.10
CA VAL A 40 -4.11 -4.05 8.43
C VAL A 40 -5.32 -3.30 7.90
N ALA A 41 -6.14 -2.78 8.82
CA ALA A 41 -7.30 -1.98 8.51
C ALA A 41 -6.90 -0.52 8.23
N ARG A 42 -7.46 0.06 7.17
CA ARG A 42 -7.39 1.50 6.91
C ARG A 42 -8.44 2.26 7.71
N TRP A 43 -8.30 3.59 7.73
CA TRP A 43 -9.24 4.49 8.42
C TRP A 43 -9.40 4.17 9.91
N ASN A 44 -8.38 3.55 10.52
CA ASN A 44 -8.43 3.00 11.88
C ASN A 44 -9.65 2.08 12.12
N GLY A 45 -10.12 1.39 11.08
CA GLY A 45 -11.30 0.52 11.12
C GLY A 45 -12.64 1.25 11.18
N GLN A 46 -12.68 2.57 11.06
CA GLN A 46 -13.93 3.37 11.03
C GLN A 46 -14.54 3.33 9.62
N THR A 47 -14.96 2.15 9.19
CA THR A 47 -15.60 1.91 7.89
C THR A 47 -16.94 1.22 8.04
N MET A 48 -17.92 1.61 7.24
CA MET A 48 -19.23 0.97 7.15
C MET A 48 -19.11 -0.38 6.43
N GLY A 49 -19.49 -1.47 7.11
CA GLY A 49 -19.48 -2.84 6.57
C GLY A 49 -19.13 -3.88 7.65
N ASP A 50 -19.30 -5.16 7.32
CA ASP A 50 -19.06 -6.26 8.26
C ASP A 50 -17.57 -6.64 8.39
N TRP A 51 -16.73 -6.16 7.46
CA TRP A 51 -15.30 -6.43 7.39
C TRP A 51 -14.49 -5.13 7.33
N PRO A 52 -13.29 -5.06 7.93
CA PRO A 52 -12.43 -3.90 7.78
C PRO A 52 -11.99 -3.73 6.34
N TYR A 53 -11.93 -2.48 5.85
CA TYR A 53 -11.30 -2.19 4.57
C TYR A 53 -9.77 -2.26 4.71
N SER A 54 -9.16 -3.25 4.08
CA SER A 54 -7.75 -3.59 4.28
C SER A 54 -6.80 -2.77 3.41
N VAL A 55 -5.53 -2.67 3.81
CA VAL A 55 -4.47 -2.08 2.97
C VAL A 55 -4.25 -2.89 1.69
N ALA A 56 -4.49 -4.21 1.73
CA ALA A 56 -4.47 -5.06 0.54
C ALA A 56 -5.57 -4.66 -0.47
N GLU A 57 -6.81 -4.45 -0.01
CA GLU A 57 -7.91 -3.99 -0.88
C GLU A 57 -7.63 -2.61 -1.46
N HIS A 58 -7.13 -1.69 -0.64
CA HIS A 58 -6.67 -0.37 -1.09
C HIS A 58 -5.61 -0.47 -2.17
N SER A 59 -4.57 -1.26 -1.94
CA SER A 59 -3.45 -1.37 -2.89
C SER A 59 -3.88 -1.94 -4.24
N VAL A 60 -4.78 -2.92 -4.26
CA VAL A 60 -5.39 -3.44 -5.50
C VAL A 60 -6.20 -2.36 -6.21
N LEU A 61 -7.00 -1.59 -5.47
CA LEU A 61 -7.78 -0.49 -6.06
C LEU A 61 -6.87 0.63 -6.62
N VAL A 62 -5.81 0.99 -5.91
CA VAL A 62 -4.82 1.99 -6.38
C VAL A 62 -4.14 1.53 -7.66
N GLU A 63 -3.77 0.25 -7.78
CA GLU A 63 -3.22 -0.29 -9.02
C GLU A 63 -4.22 -0.21 -10.16
N GLN A 64 -5.48 -0.61 -9.94
CA GLN A 64 -6.53 -0.52 -10.97
C GLN A 64 -6.75 0.92 -11.46
N ILE A 65 -6.82 1.88 -10.52
CA ILE A 65 -6.93 3.30 -10.84
C ILE A 65 -5.70 3.78 -11.60
N PHE A 66 -4.50 3.40 -11.16
CA PHE A 66 -3.25 3.77 -11.81
C PHE A 66 -3.22 3.28 -13.25
N THR A 67 -3.59 2.02 -13.49
CA THR A 67 -3.62 1.39 -14.81
C THR A 67 -4.64 2.08 -15.72
N ALA A 68 -5.84 2.41 -15.21
CA ALA A 68 -6.85 3.15 -15.95
C ALA A 68 -6.41 4.59 -16.31
N GLN A 69 -5.71 5.28 -15.39
CA GLN A 69 -5.16 6.62 -15.66
C GLN A 69 -3.95 6.60 -16.60
N ASN A 70 -3.25 5.47 -16.69
CA ASN A 70 -1.99 5.33 -17.40
C ASN A 70 -1.99 4.06 -18.26
N PRO A 71 -2.85 3.95 -19.29
CA PRO A 71 -3.06 2.70 -20.03
C PRO A 71 -1.83 2.20 -20.82
N LYS A 72 -0.82 3.06 -21.00
CA LYS A 72 0.45 2.72 -21.65
C LYS A 72 1.59 2.45 -20.66
N ALA A 73 1.32 2.44 -19.36
CA ALA A 73 2.33 2.19 -18.34
C ALA A 73 2.81 0.73 -18.39
N PRO A 74 4.12 0.48 -18.47
CA PRO A 74 4.68 -0.87 -18.35
C PRO A 74 4.26 -1.57 -17.06
N ALA A 75 4.18 -2.91 -17.08
CA ALA A 75 3.77 -3.72 -15.93
C ALA A 75 4.56 -3.42 -14.65
N LYS A 76 5.86 -3.12 -14.73
CA LYS A 76 6.66 -2.68 -13.56
C LYS A 76 6.11 -1.46 -12.82
N TRP A 77 5.44 -0.54 -13.50
CA TRP A 77 4.84 0.64 -12.84
C TRP A 77 3.47 0.34 -12.25
N GLN A 78 2.74 -0.62 -12.81
CA GLN A 78 1.54 -1.18 -12.19
C GLN A 78 1.93 -1.96 -10.92
N LEU A 79 3.01 -2.75 -10.99
CA LEU A 79 3.56 -3.45 -9.82
C LEU A 79 4.02 -2.48 -8.74
N ALA A 80 4.69 -1.39 -9.12
CA ALA A 80 5.04 -0.32 -8.18
C ALA A 80 3.82 0.35 -7.54
N ALA A 81 2.70 0.49 -8.28
CA ALA A 81 1.45 0.99 -7.72
C ALA A 81 0.84 0.00 -6.72
N LEU A 82 0.85 -1.31 -7.02
CA LEU A 82 0.36 -2.35 -6.11
C LEU A 82 1.20 -2.44 -4.82
N LEU A 83 2.51 -2.19 -4.90
CA LEU A 83 3.44 -2.30 -3.77
C LEU A 83 3.61 -0.97 -3.00
N HIS A 84 2.88 0.09 -3.32
CA HIS A 84 3.17 1.42 -2.79
C HIS A 84 3.03 1.52 -1.25
N ASP A 85 2.05 0.83 -0.68
CA ASP A 85 1.83 0.71 0.78
C ASP A 85 2.36 -0.63 1.33
N ALA A 86 3.14 -1.39 0.55
CA ALA A 86 3.71 -2.65 1.02
C ALA A 86 4.51 -2.54 2.33
N PRO A 87 5.27 -1.45 2.65
CA PRO A 87 5.94 -1.31 3.94
C PRO A 87 5.01 -1.47 5.16
N GLU A 88 3.71 -1.17 5.02
CA GLU A 88 2.74 -1.19 6.13
C GLU A 88 2.48 -2.59 6.69
N TYR A 89 2.89 -3.66 6.01
CA TYR A 89 2.82 -5.03 6.55
C TYR A 89 3.71 -5.22 7.80
N VAL A 90 4.63 -4.28 8.05
CA VAL A 90 5.45 -4.28 9.26
C VAL A 90 5.32 -3.01 10.10
N ILE A 91 5.22 -1.84 9.47
CA ILE A 91 5.14 -0.57 10.21
C ILE A 91 3.70 -0.18 10.58
N GLY A 92 2.70 -0.89 10.04
CA GLY A 92 1.28 -0.60 10.19
C GLY A 92 0.79 0.54 9.30
N ASP A 93 -0.53 0.60 9.09
CA ASP A 93 -1.17 1.78 8.50
C ASP A 93 -1.20 2.91 9.54
N MET A 94 -0.87 4.10 9.09
CA MET A 94 -0.91 5.29 9.90
C MET A 94 -1.53 6.42 9.09
N ILE A 95 -2.62 6.98 9.62
CA ILE A 95 -3.31 8.08 8.97
C ILE A 95 -2.35 9.26 8.72
N SER A 96 -2.52 9.90 7.56
CA SER A 96 -1.64 10.98 7.09
C SER A 96 -1.38 12.10 8.13
N PRO A 97 -2.37 12.55 8.94
CA PRO A 97 -2.13 13.56 9.97
C PRO A 97 -1.13 13.13 11.06
N VAL A 98 -1.09 11.83 11.40
CA VAL A 98 -0.17 11.30 12.40
C VAL A 98 1.22 11.09 11.78
N LYS A 99 1.31 10.60 10.54
CA LYS A 99 2.60 10.42 9.81
C LYS A 99 3.45 11.70 9.82
N ALA A 100 2.82 12.88 9.70
CA ALA A 100 3.50 14.18 9.76
C ALA A 100 4.09 14.53 11.14
N SER A 101 3.60 13.90 12.21
CA SER A 101 3.92 14.23 13.61
C SER A 101 4.90 13.27 14.28
N VAL A 102 5.15 12.08 13.71
CA VAL A 102 6.04 11.06 14.32
C VAL A 102 7.53 11.41 14.19
N GLY A 103 7.90 12.18 13.17
CA GLY A 103 9.26 12.68 12.98
C GLY A 103 10.08 11.93 11.91
N PRO A 104 11.33 12.36 11.67
CA PRO A 104 12.12 11.96 10.50
C PRO A 104 12.52 10.48 10.49
N SER A 105 12.73 9.86 11.66
CA SER A 105 13.15 8.45 11.75
C SER A 105 12.11 7.48 11.20
N TYR A 106 10.81 7.80 11.27
CA TYR A 106 9.76 6.99 10.66
C TYR A 106 9.83 7.03 9.13
N LYS A 107 10.09 8.21 8.57
CA LYS A 107 10.24 8.39 7.13
C LYS A 107 11.47 7.65 6.60
N ASP A 108 12.58 7.69 7.32
CA ASP A 108 13.80 6.97 6.94
C ASP A 108 13.57 5.44 6.96
N LEU A 109 12.80 4.94 7.93
CA LEU A 109 12.39 3.54 8.02
C LEU A 109 11.52 3.13 6.83
N ASP A 110 10.48 3.91 6.53
CA ASP A 110 9.60 3.71 5.38
C ASP A 110 10.37 3.70 4.04
N GLU A 111 11.29 4.64 3.85
CA GLU A 111 12.13 4.72 2.64
C GLU A 111 13.05 3.50 2.48
N ARG A 112 13.62 2.97 3.57
CA ARG A 112 14.46 1.76 3.56
C ARG A 112 13.65 0.52 3.22
N LEU A 113 12.49 0.33 3.85
CA LEU A 113 11.58 -0.78 3.57
C LEU A 113 11.11 -0.74 2.11
N THR A 114 10.66 0.44 1.65
CA THR A 114 10.26 0.66 0.26
C THR A 114 11.37 0.27 -0.71
N ALA A 115 12.61 0.70 -0.45
CA ALA A 115 13.74 0.36 -1.31
C ALA A 115 14.02 -1.15 -1.34
N ALA A 116 13.98 -1.83 -0.19
CA ALA A 116 14.22 -3.26 -0.09
C ALA A 116 13.12 -4.08 -0.82
N ILE A 117 11.85 -3.68 -0.66
CA ILE A 117 10.69 -4.27 -1.35
C ILE A 117 10.83 -4.08 -2.87
N HIS A 118 11.13 -2.86 -3.31
CA HIS A 118 11.33 -2.59 -4.73
C HIS A 118 12.43 -3.47 -5.33
N ILE A 119 13.60 -3.55 -4.68
CA ILE A 119 14.72 -4.37 -5.15
C ILE A 119 14.32 -5.85 -5.23
N LYS A 120 13.61 -6.38 -4.23
CA LYS A 120 13.15 -7.79 -4.20
C LYS A 120 12.31 -8.12 -5.44
N PHE A 121 11.47 -7.20 -5.90
CA PHE A 121 10.54 -7.43 -7.01
C PHE A 121 10.99 -6.79 -8.34
N GLY A 122 12.29 -6.55 -8.52
CA GLY A 122 12.86 -6.09 -9.80
C GLY A 122 12.57 -4.62 -10.16
N LEU A 123 12.13 -3.82 -9.18
CA LEU A 123 11.90 -2.38 -9.33
C LEU A 123 13.13 -1.57 -8.91
N PRO A 124 13.31 -0.34 -9.43
CA PRO A 124 14.37 0.54 -8.94
C PRO A 124 14.07 0.93 -7.48
N ALA A 125 15.10 0.90 -6.63
CA ALA A 125 14.99 1.26 -5.21
C ALA A 125 14.25 2.59 -4.99
N LYS A 126 14.53 3.59 -5.83
CA LYS A 126 13.78 4.84 -5.93
C LYS A 126 13.09 4.92 -7.29
N LEU A 127 11.77 5.05 -7.28
CA LEU A 127 10.98 5.20 -8.50
C LEU A 127 11.27 6.56 -9.18
N PRO A 128 11.14 6.65 -10.52
CA PRO A 128 11.13 7.94 -11.21
C PRO A 128 10.07 8.88 -10.62
N ALA A 129 10.39 10.16 -10.48
CA ALA A 129 9.49 11.15 -9.87
C ALA A 129 8.12 11.26 -10.58
N THR A 130 8.10 11.01 -11.89
CA THR A 130 6.87 10.95 -12.70
C THR A 130 5.97 9.80 -12.27
N VAL A 131 6.52 8.59 -12.15
CA VAL A 131 5.81 7.38 -11.70
C VAL A 131 5.31 7.55 -10.27
N LYS A 132 6.16 8.04 -9.35
CA LYS A 132 5.75 8.32 -7.97
C LYS A 132 4.57 9.30 -7.90
N ARG A 133 4.55 10.34 -8.73
CA ARG A 133 3.43 11.28 -8.82
C ARG A 133 2.16 10.64 -9.39
N GLN A 134 2.27 9.74 -10.37
CA GLN A 134 1.12 9.05 -10.95
C GLN A 134 0.50 8.09 -9.93
N ILE A 135 1.31 7.31 -9.20
CA ILE A 135 0.84 6.46 -8.10
C ILE A 135 0.14 7.31 -7.04
N LYS A 136 0.73 8.44 -6.64
CA LYS A 136 0.10 9.31 -5.64
C LYS A 136 -1.25 9.87 -6.09
N LYS A 137 -1.42 10.14 -7.39
CA LYS A 137 -2.73 10.55 -7.94
C LYS A 137 -3.77 9.43 -7.86
N ALA A 138 -3.36 8.20 -8.14
CA ALA A 138 -4.25 7.04 -8.02
C ALA A 138 -4.65 6.77 -6.55
N ASP A 139 -3.69 6.84 -5.63
CA ASP A 139 -3.93 6.78 -4.19
C ASP A 139 -4.93 7.85 -3.72
N LEU A 140 -4.79 9.10 -4.15
CA LEU A 140 -5.75 10.16 -3.81
C LEU A 140 -7.18 9.89 -4.31
N VAL A 141 -7.33 9.29 -5.50
CA VAL A 141 -8.65 8.87 -6.01
C VAL A 141 -9.23 7.74 -5.15
N SER A 142 -8.41 6.76 -4.78
CA SER A 142 -8.82 5.68 -3.87
C SER A 142 -9.25 6.22 -2.51
N ALA A 143 -8.44 7.08 -1.90
CA ALA A 143 -8.75 7.72 -0.62
C ALA A 143 -10.05 8.54 -0.68
N TRP A 144 -10.31 9.26 -1.77
CA TRP A 144 -11.56 9.98 -1.97
C TRP A 144 -12.78 9.04 -2.06
N LEU A 145 -12.65 7.93 -2.79
CA LEU A 145 -13.68 6.91 -2.90
C LEU A 145 -13.97 6.26 -1.54
N GLU A 146 -12.92 5.89 -0.81
CA GLU A 146 -13.02 5.29 0.52
C GLU A 146 -13.69 6.25 1.51
N ALA A 147 -13.25 7.51 1.53
CA ALA A 147 -13.79 8.53 2.41
C ALA A 147 -15.31 8.67 2.26
N THR A 148 -15.76 8.80 1.01
CA THR A 148 -17.15 9.12 0.69
C THR A 148 -18.09 7.92 0.75
N ARG A 149 -17.60 6.71 0.49
CA ARG A 149 -18.46 5.53 0.40
C ARG A 149 -18.47 4.69 1.67
N ILE A 150 -17.37 4.65 2.41
CA ILE A 150 -17.23 3.73 3.55
C ILE A 150 -16.79 4.41 4.84
N ALA A 151 -16.02 5.50 4.80
CA ALA A 151 -15.50 6.15 6.02
C ALA A 151 -16.36 7.32 6.52
N GLY A 152 -17.55 7.53 5.95
CA GLY A 152 -18.55 8.47 6.46
C GLY A 152 -18.29 9.95 6.17
N PHE A 153 -17.36 10.29 5.28
CA PHE A 153 -17.14 11.67 4.86
C PHE A 153 -18.18 12.10 3.83
N THR A 154 -18.58 13.37 3.87
CA THR A 154 -19.31 13.99 2.77
C THR A 154 -18.37 14.21 1.57
N GLU A 155 -18.93 14.34 0.37
CA GLU A 155 -18.13 14.69 -0.82
C GLU A 155 -17.38 16.02 -0.65
N ALA A 156 -17.98 17.00 0.03
CA ALA A 156 -17.36 18.30 0.26
C ALA A 156 -16.13 18.19 1.18
N GLU A 157 -16.18 17.34 2.21
CA GLU A 157 -15.03 17.07 3.07
C GLU A 157 -13.95 16.29 2.30
N ALA A 158 -14.35 15.25 1.55
CA ALA A 158 -13.41 14.47 0.76
C ALA A 158 -12.70 15.32 -0.32
N ASP A 159 -13.41 16.23 -0.99
CA ASP A 159 -12.81 17.16 -1.96
C ASP A 159 -11.80 18.11 -1.30
N LYS A 160 -12.05 18.52 -0.05
CA LYS A 160 -11.13 19.37 0.73
C LYS A 160 -9.84 18.64 1.09
N PHE A 161 -9.93 17.36 1.45
CA PHE A 161 -8.77 16.58 1.92
C PHE A 161 -7.99 15.89 0.80
N PHE A 162 -8.68 15.37 -0.23
CA PHE A 162 -8.09 14.54 -1.29
C PHE A 162 -8.07 15.24 -2.66
N GLY A 163 -8.69 16.42 -2.77
CA GLY A 163 -8.82 17.18 -4.00
C GLY A 163 -10.08 16.79 -4.80
N LYS A 164 -10.36 17.58 -5.84
CA LYS A 164 -11.52 17.35 -6.70
C LYS A 164 -11.24 16.21 -7.67
N ILE A 165 -11.95 15.10 -7.48
CA ILE A 165 -11.87 13.91 -8.32
C ILE A 165 -13.00 13.91 -9.36
N ASP A 166 -12.69 13.54 -10.61
CA ASP A 166 -13.71 13.31 -11.64
C ASP A 166 -14.62 12.15 -11.24
N ARG A 167 -15.89 12.46 -10.99
CA ARG A 167 -16.89 11.50 -10.52
C ARG A 167 -17.22 10.44 -11.55
N SER A 168 -17.21 10.79 -12.83
CA SER A 168 -17.50 9.85 -13.93
C SER A 168 -16.40 8.81 -14.06
N PHE A 169 -15.15 9.21 -13.81
CA PHE A 169 -14.02 8.32 -13.72
C PHE A 169 -14.08 7.45 -12.45
N ALA A 170 -14.29 8.08 -11.29
CA ALA A 170 -14.32 7.38 -10.00
C ALA A 170 -15.48 6.36 -9.90
N ALA A 171 -16.60 6.59 -10.59
CA ALA A 171 -17.74 5.69 -10.64
C ALA A 171 -17.44 4.32 -11.29
N GLN A 172 -16.32 4.20 -12.03
CA GLN A 172 -15.92 2.95 -12.68
C GLN A 172 -15.34 1.92 -11.70
N PHE A 173 -15.00 2.35 -10.48
CA PHE A 173 -14.35 1.51 -9.48
C PHE A 173 -15.31 1.16 -8.34
N GLU A 174 -15.18 -0.05 -7.83
CA GLU A 174 -15.97 -0.59 -6.74
C GLU A 174 -15.07 -0.86 -5.52
N LEU A 175 -15.52 -0.44 -4.34
CA LEU A 175 -14.89 -0.82 -3.08
C LEU A 175 -15.43 -2.16 -2.65
N LYS A 176 -14.53 -3.06 -2.28
CA LYS A 176 -14.89 -4.37 -1.74
C LYS A 176 -14.42 -4.40 -0.30
N LEU A 177 -15.33 -4.73 0.62
CA LEU A 177 -15.03 -5.00 2.02
C LEU A 177 -15.33 -6.48 2.25
N ARG A 178 -14.28 -7.30 2.29
CA ARG A 178 -14.39 -8.76 2.27
C ARG A 178 -13.54 -9.39 3.37
N PRO A 179 -13.78 -10.68 3.69
CA PRO A 179 -12.90 -11.42 4.58
C PRO A 179 -11.42 -11.33 4.13
N PRO A 180 -10.45 -11.18 5.06
CA PRO A 180 -9.02 -10.99 4.74
C PRO A 180 -8.43 -12.01 3.76
N VAL A 181 -8.93 -13.26 3.77
CA VAL A 181 -8.48 -14.30 2.84
C VAL A 181 -8.70 -13.92 1.37
N HIS A 182 -9.79 -13.21 1.05
CA HIS A 182 -10.07 -12.79 -0.33
C HIS A 182 -9.15 -11.63 -0.74
N ALA A 183 -8.97 -10.64 0.14
CA ALA A 183 -8.04 -9.53 -0.09
C ALA A 183 -6.61 -10.02 -0.32
N ARG A 184 -6.14 -10.93 0.54
CA ARG A 184 -4.82 -11.57 0.43
C ARG A 184 -4.65 -12.31 -0.91
N ASN A 185 -5.63 -13.12 -1.28
CA ASN A 185 -5.56 -13.93 -2.49
C ASN A 185 -5.55 -13.04 -3.76
N ASP A 186 -6.41 -12.02 -3.82
CA ASP A 186 -6.47 -11.09 -4.94
C ASP A 186 -5.17 -10.28 -5.07
N TYR A 187 -4.63 -9.78 -3.95
CA TYR A 187 -3.35 -9.06 -3.93
C TYR A 187 -2.20 -9.94 -4.43
N THR A 188 -2.11 -11.18 -3.92
CA THR A 188 -1.06 -12.13 -4.32
C THR A 188 -1.18 -12.51 -5.80
N ALA A 189 -2.40 -12.80 -6.27
CA ALA A 189 -2.65 -13.13 -7.66
C ALA A 189 -2.27 -11.98 -8.59
N ARG A 190 -2.70 -10.75 -8.27
CA ARG A 190 -2.38 -9.56 -9.08
C ARG A 190 -0.88 -9.27 -9.09
N HIS A 191 -0.21 -9.41 -7.95
CA HIS A 191 1.25 -9.29 -7.88
C HIS A 191 1.93 -10.28 -8.84
N ASN A 192 1.57 -11.56 -8.76
CA ASN A 192 2.20 -12.60 -9.57
C ASN A 192 1.94 -12.42 -11.06
N GLU A 193 0.74 -11.96 -11.43
CA GLU A 193 0.39 -11.62 -12.80
C GLU A 193 1.27 -10.49 -13.36
N LEU A 194 1.48 -9.42 -12.58
CA LEU A 194 2.31 -8.29 -12.97
C LEU A 194 3.80 -8.64 -12.99
N LEU A 195 4.25 -9.44 -12.03
CA LEU A 195 5.64 -9.89 -11.94
C LEU A 195 6.02 -10.79 -13.12
N ALA A 196 5.10 -11.65 -13.59
CA ALA A 196 5.32 -12.51 -14.75
C ALA A 196 5.44 -11.75 -16.08
N GLN A 197 5.12 -10.45 -16.10
CA GLN A 197 5.21 -9.58 -17.28
C GLN A 197 6.48 -8.70 -17.30
N LEU A 198 7.34 -8.81 -16.28
CA LEU A 198 8.61 -8.08 -16.22
C LEU A 198 9.69 -8.72 -17.07
#